data_AF-A0A8J2E855-F1
#
_entry.id   AF-A0A8J2E855-F1
#
_cell.length_a   1.000
_cell.length_b   1.000
_cell.length_c   1.000
_cell.angle_alpha   90.00
_cell.angle_beta   90.00
_cell.angle_gamma   90.00
#
_symmetry.space_group_name_H-M   'P 1'
#
loop_
_entity.id
_entity.type
_entity.pdbx_description
1 polymer ?
#
loop_
_entity_poly.entity_id
_entity_poly.type
_entity_poly.pdbx_seq_one_letter_code
_entity_poly.pdbx_strand_id
1 'polypeptide(L)'
;ARTWLADFQQELTRLKQVGDELKRNLTIFEASFVDSEELDKIEREFTAIQLVWELTNKWDESWERYKTVNFWTIETDEMESVATKLFKKFTRLSKELQVKNWPIIESTRSRIDEFRRTLPLIIALKNPAMRERHWDKVKLIIGQDFDESSEEFTLSLIMKLGFQNYSDEISDISTTASMELNIEQGLRSIAAAWSTLKLEMTLNKETGIYRLQSVDEILQTLEDHQVQLSAMKSTRCSKALNLLLLKSITGIEAVISKPLFSNSLSFLVPLYQVRRALRKRRRPMGRDFVKDCRFT
;
A
#
# COMPACT_ATOMS: atom_id res chain seq x y z
N ALA A 1 1.78 6.56 38.24
CA ALA A 1 3.07 6.85 37.58
C ALA A 1 3.27 8.35 37.32
N ARG A 2 2.37 9.03 36.57
CA ARG A 2 2.49 10.48 36.28
C ARG A 2 2.54 11.37 37.53
N THR A 3 1.68 11.11 38.52
CA THR A 3 1.66 11.84 39.81
C THR A 3 2.97 11.65 40.58
N TRP A 4 3.39 10.41 40.77
CA TRP A 4 4.65 10.09 41.44
C TRP A 4 5.89 10.73 40.78
N LEU A 5 5.96 10.73 39.44
CA LEU A 5 7.07 11.40 38.74
C LEU A 5 7.07 12.91 38.98
N ALA A 6 5.90 13.56 39.01
CA ALA A 6 5.81 14.98 39.30
C ALA A 6 6.20 15.30 40.75
N ASP A 7 5.70 14.52 41.71
CA ASP A 7 6.01 14.67 43.13
C ASP A 7 7.51 14.47 43.41
N PHE A 8 8.11 13.44 42.79
CA PHE A 8 9.54 13.17 42.93
C PHE A 8 10.41 14.25 42.28
N GLN A 9 10.00 14.79 41.13
CA GLN A 9 10.69 15.90 40.50
C GLN A 9 10.67 17.16 41.38
N GLN A 10 9.55 17.42 42.04
CA GLN A 10 9.43 18.53 42.98
C GLN A 10 10.38 18.37 44.16
N GLU A 11 10.44 17.18 44.75
CA GLU A 11 11.33 16.90 45.87
C GLU A 11 12.81 16.96 45.47
N LEU A 12 13.17 16.47 44.28
CA LEU A 12 14.54 16.53 43.77
C LEU A 12 14.96 17.98 43.49
N THR A 13 14.04 18.82 43.00
CA THR A 13 14.26 20.27 42.83
C THR A 13 14.45 20.97 44.18
N ARG A 14 13.65 20.60 45.18
CA ARG A 14 13.77 21.12 46.55
C ARG A 14 15.14 20.79 47.15
N LEU A 15 15.59 19.54 47.04
CA LEU A 15 16.90 19.10 47.54
C LEU A 15 18.06 19.84 46.85
N LYS A 16 17.95 20.08 45.54
CA LYS A 16 18.92 20.91 44.81
C LYS A 16 18.97 22.35 45.29
N GLN A 17 17.82 22.98 45.49
CA GLN A 17 17.76 24.35 45.99
C GLN A 17 18.41 24.49 47.36
N VAL A 18 18.17 23.52 48.25
CA VAL A 18 18.81 23.44 49.57
C VAL A 18 20.33 23.25 49.43
N GLY A 19 20.78 22.37 48.54
CA GLY A 19 22.20 22.18 48.22
C GLY A 19 22.88 23.46 47.71
N ASP A 20 22.23 24.17 46.79
CA ASP A 20 22.72 25.44 46.23
C ASP A 20 22.77 26.56 47.27
N GLU A 21 21.82 26.58 48.20
CA GLU A 21 21.79 27.53 49.32
C GLU A 21 22.91 27.23 50.33
N LEU A 22 23.12 25.96 50.68
CA LEU A 22 24.25 25.51 51.51
C LEU A 22 25.60 25.84 50.85
N LYS A 23 25.75 25.60 49.55
CA LYS A 23 26.96 25.94 48.79
C LYS A 23 27.23 27.44 48.80
N ARG A 24 26.20 28.27 48.59
CA ARG A 24 26.29 29.73 48.70
C ARG A 24 26.70 30.17 50.10
N ASN A 25 26.07 29.63 51.14
CA ASN A 25 26.38 29.97 52.53
C ASN A 25 27.80 29.56 52.92
N LEU A 26 28.26 28.36 52.56
CA LEU A 26 29.61 27.89 52.86
C LEU A 26 30.70 28.67 52.10
N THR A 27 30.40 29.14 50.90
CA THR A 27 31.29 30.03 50.14
C THR A 27 31.53 31.35 50.87
N ILE A 28 30.51 31.89 51.56
CA ILE A 28 30.66 33.10 52.40
C ILE A 28 31.63 32.86 53.57
N PHE A 29 31.68 31.63 54.08
CA PHE A 29 32.57 31.23 55.18
C PHE A 29 33.93 30.67 54.73
N GLU A 30 34.29 30.83 53.44
CA GLU A 30 35.51 30.24 52.83
C GLU A 30 35.64 28.71 53.04
N ALA A 31 34.52 28.03 53.33
CA ALA A 31 34.49 26.61 53.57
C ALA A 31 34.24 25.85 52.25
N SER A 32 34.92 24.72 52.06
CA SER A 32 34.72 23.87 50.89
C SER A 32 33.41 23.09 50.98
N PHE A 33 32.56 23.19 49.96
CA PHE A 33 31.40 22.31 49.78
C PHE A 33 31.81 21.09 48.95
N VAL A 34 31.44 19.89 49.40
CA VAL A 34 31.59 18.65 48.63
C VAL A 34 30.27 18.38 47.92
N ASP A 35 30.29 18.43 46.59
CA ASP A 35 29.12 18.11 45.79
C ASP A 35 28.70 16.64 46.02
N SER A 36 27.40 16.40 46.12
CA SER A 36 26.86 15.06 46.36
C SER A 36 26.83 14.25 45.07
N GLU A 37 27.79 13.34 44.89
CA GLU A 37 27.81 12.40 43.76
C GLU A 37 26.56 11.50 43.71
N GLU A 38 25.96 11.23 44.87
CA GLU A 38 24.72 10.46 45.01
C GLU A 38 23.52 11.20 44.43
N LEU A 39 23.41 12.51 44.68
CA LEU A 39 22.33 13.34 44.15
C LEU A 39 22.41 13.44 42.63
N ASP A 40 23.61 13.62 42.08
CA ASP A 40 23.85 13.63 40.63
C ASP A 40 23.49 12.30 39.99
N LYS A 41 23.81 11.18 40.65
CA LYS A 41 23.44 9.84 40.19
C LYS A 41 21.92 9.65 40.19
N ILE A 42 21.24 10.04 41.27
CA ILE A 42 19.78 9.96 41.37
C ILE A 42 19.12 10.82 40.29
N GLU A 43 19.64 12.02 40.02
CA GLU A 43 19.11 12.89 38.97
C GLU A 43 19.24 12.26 37.57
N ARG A 44 20.40 11.68 37.25
CA ARG A 44 20.60 11.01 35.97
C ARG A 44 19.66 9.83 35.80
N GLU A 45 19.50 9.02 36.85
CA GLU A 45 18.58 7.89 36.87
C GLU A 45 17.11 8.35 36.75
N PHE A 46 16.77 9.45 37.42
CA PHE A 46 15.45 10.03 37.36
C PHE A 46 15.11 10.58 35.97
N THR A 47 16.06 11.27 35.34
CA THR A 47 15.90 11.78 33.97
C THR A 47 15.72 10.62 32.98
N ALA A 48 16.44 9.51 33.17
CA ALA A 48 16.28 8.31 32.37
C ALA A 48 14.89 7.67 32.52
N ILE A 49 14.37 7.52 33.76
CA ILE A 49 13.04 6.93 33.97
C ILE A 49 11.92 7.85 33.45
N GLN A 50 12.08 9.17 33.58
CA GLN A 50 11.15 10.14 33.00
C GLN A 50 11.07 10.00 31.49
N LEU A 51 12.22 9.93 30.81
CA LEU A 51 12.26 9.74 29.36
C LEU A 51 11.57 8.44 28.93
N VAL A 52 11.79 7.33 29.65
CA VAL A 52 11.16 6.03 29.35
C VAL A 52 9.63 6.12 29.48
N TRP A 53 9.11 6.75 30.53
CA TRP A 53 7.67 6.93 30.71
C TRP A 53 7.06 7.91 29.71
N GLU A 54 7.77 8.98 29.35
CA GLU A 54 7.32 9.91 28.32
C GLU A 54 7.17 9.21 26.97
N LEU A 55 8.17 8.42 26.57
CA LEU A 55 8.11 7.64 25.33
C LEU A 55 7.05 6.55 25.36
N THR A 56 6.84 5.91 26.51
CA THR A 56 5.79 4.90 26.68
C THR A 56 4.41 5.54 26.56
N ASN A 57 4.20 6.68 27.20
CA ASN A 57 2.94 7.43 27.08
C ASN A 57 2.69 7.89 25.65
N LYS A 58 3.71 8.39 24.95
CA LYS A 58 3.60 8.74 23.53
C LYS A 58 3.15 7.55 22.70
N TRP A 59 3.72 6.37 22.94
CA TRP A 59 3.27 5.14 22.28
C TRP A 59 1.82 4.80 22.62
N ASP A 60 1.44 4.84 23.89
CA ASP A 60 0.08 4.50 24.34
C ASP A 60 -0.97 5.47 23.76
N GLU A 61 -0.68 6.77 23.72
CA GLU A 61 -1.55 7.79 23.12
C GLU A 61 -1.70 7.60 21.60
N SER A 62 -0.59 7.33 20.89
CA SER A 62 -0.63 6.98 19.46
C SER A 62 -1.42 5.70 19.22
N TRP A 63 -1.20 4.67 20.04
CA TRP A 63 -1.88 3.38 19.93
C TRP A 63 -3.39 3.49 20.19
N GLU A 64 -3.79 4.29 21.18
CA GLU A 64 -5.22 4.53 21.46
C GLU A 64 -5.91 5.23 20.29
N ARG A 65 -5.24 6.21 19.69
CA ARG A 65 -5.72 6.87 18.46
C ARG A 65 -5.89 5.86 17.32
N TYR A 66 -4.89 5.04 17.04
CA TYR A 66 -4.95 4.08 15.94
C TYR A 66 -6.04 3.02 16.12
N LYS A 67 -6.38 2.65 17.36
CA LYS A 67 -7.46 1.71 17.65
C LYS A 67 -8.86 2.27 17.47
N THR A 68 -9.04 3.57 17.74
CA THR A 68 -10.36 4.21 17.85
C THR A 68 -10.77 4.94 16.59
N VAL A 69 -9.80 5.47 15.83
CA VAL A 69 -10.05 6.17 14.57
C VAL A 69 -10.47 5.17 13.49
N ASN A 70 -11.32 5.61 12.57
CA ASN A 70 -11.74 4.83 11.42
C ASN A 70 -10.53 4.36 10.60
N PHE A 71 -10.55 3.10 10.17
CA PHE A 71 -9.42 2.47 9.48
C PHE A 71 -8.98 3.19 8.20
N TRP A 72 -9.91 3.80 7.47
CA TRP A 72 -9.62 4.45 6.19
C TRP A 72 -8.93 5.80 6.36
N THR A 73 -9.23 6.55 7.43
CA THR A 73 -8.64 7.88 7.68
C THR A 73 -7.23 7.82 8.26
N ILE A 74 -6.80 6.65 8.75
CA ILE A 74 -5.47 6.48 9.34
C ILE A 74 -4.38 6.53 8.26
N GLU A 75 -3.37 7.37 8.44
CA GLU A 75 -2.19 7.40 7.58
C GLU A 75 -1.18 6.30 7.95
N THR A 76 -0.97 5.33 7.05
CA THR A 76 -0.06 4.19 7.29
C THR A 76 1.40 4.61 7.38
N ASP A 77 1.80 5.62 6.60
CA ASP A 77 3.18 6.09 6.56
C ASP A 77 3.56 6.78 7.88
N GLU A 78 2.64 7.58 8.44
CA GLU A 78 2.80 8.19 9.75
C GLU A 78 2.95 7.12 10.83
N MET A 79 2.03 6.15 10.83
CA MET A 79 2.00 5.03 11.76
C MET A 79 3.29 4.21 11.75
N GLU A 80 3.79 3.82 10.56
CA GLU A 80 5.05 3.09 10.41
C GLU A 80 6.24 3.93 10.90
N SER A 81 6.26 5.22 10.56
CA SER A 81 7.30 6.17 10.98
C SER A 81 7.37 6.28 12.50
N VAL A 82 6.22 6.47 13.16
CA VAL A 82 6.13 6.58 14.63
C VAL A 82 6.58 5.28 15.30
N ALA A 83 6.04 4.13 14.87
CA ALA A 83 6.38 2.83 15.43
C ALA A 83 7.88 2.52 15.28
N THR A 84 8.45 2.77 14.10
CA THR A 84 9.89 2.52 13.83
C THR A 84 10.79 3.47 14.62
N LYS A 85 10.43 4.75 14.74
CA LYS A 85 11.20 5.73 15.55
C LYS A 85 11.19 5.35 17.02
N LEU A 86 10.03 5.00 17.58
CA LEU A 86 9.91 4.60 18.98
C LEU A 86 10.63 3.27 19.24
N PHE A 87 10.48 2.27 18.36
CA PHE A 87 11.20 1.00 18.48
C PHE A 87 12.72 1.18 18.52
N LYS A 88 13.27 2.03 17.63
CA LYS A 88 14.71 2.36 17.64
C LYS A 88 15.14 3.03 18.95
N LYS A 89 14.35 3.98 19.47
CA LYS A 89 14.62 4.63 20.76
C LYS A 89 14.61 3.63 21.92
N PHE A 90 13.59 2.78 22.01
CA PHE A 90 13.50 1.76 23.06
C PHE A 90 14.62 0.70 22.93
N THR A 91 15.02 0.34 21.72
CA THR A 91 16.16 -0.56 21.49
C THR A 91 17.47 0.06 21.96
N ARG A 92 17.67 1.38 21.76
CA ARG A 92 18.83 2.10 22.29
C ARG A 92 18.80 2.16 23.82
N LEU A 93 17.66 2.55 24.39
CA LEU A 93 17.46 2.62 25.84
C LEU A 93 17.65 1.26 26.52
N SER A 94 17.20 0.17 25.89
CA SER A 94 17.42 -1.20 26.37
C SER A 94 18.91 -1.55 26.49
N LYS A 95 19.76 -1.05 25.57
CA LYS A 95 21.22 -1.20 25.64
C LYS A 95 21.86 -0.29 26.68
N GLU A 96 21.49 0.99 26.70
CA GLU A 96 22.06 1.99 27.63
C GLU A 96 21.70 1.69 29.10
N LEU A 97 20.50 1.17 29.34
CA LEU A 97 19.96 0.88 30.67
C LEU A 97 19.91 -0.62 30.98
N GLN A 98 20.68 -1.44 30.24
CA GLN A 98 20.69 -2.91 30.41
C GLN A 98 21.01 -3.32 31.86
N VAL A 99 21.93 -2.60 32.50
CA VAL A 99 22.34 -2.83 33.89
C VAL A 99 21.19 -2.63 34.88
N LYS A 100 20.22 -1.76 34.55
CA LYS A 100 19.06 -1.46 35.40
C LYS A 100 17.91 -2.43 35.22
N ASN A 101 17.83 -3.10 34.07
CA ASN A 101 16.85 -4.13 33.74
C ASN A 101 15.39 -3.73 34.04
N TRP A 102 15.00 -2.51 33.66
CA TRP A 102 13.63 -2.03 33.89
C TRP A 102 12.62 -2.76 32.98
N PRO A 103 11.63 -3.49 33.53
CA PRO A 103 10.71 -4.30 32.73
C PRO A 103 9.88 -3.49 31.73
N ILE A 104 9.60 -2.23 32.05
CA ILE A 104 8.82 -1.33 31.21
C ILE A 104 9.47 -1.08 29.84
N ILE A 105 10.80 -1.07 29.77
CA ILE A 105 11.53 -0.85 28.51
C ILE A 105 11.25 -2.01 27.56
N GLU A 106 11.44 -3.25 28.03
CA GLU A 106 11.25 -4.43 27.18
C GLU A 106 9.77 -4.72 26.90
N SER A 107 8.88 -4.44 27.87
CA SER A 107 7.43 -4.53 27.68
C SER A 107 6.93 -3.57 26.59
N THR A 108 7.26 -2.28 26.68
CA THR A 108 6.86 -1.30 25.67
C THR A 108 7.50 -1.60 24.32
N ARG A 109 8.78 -1.99 24.30
CA ARG A 109 9.48 -2.41 23.07
C ARG A 109 8.80 -3.59 22.39
N SER A 110 8.42 -4.61 23.15
CA SER A 110 7.75 -5.81 22.63
C SER A 110 6.38 -5.47 22.07
N ARG A 111 5.59 -4.62 22.74
CA ARG A 111 4.30 -4.14 22.25
C ARG A 111 4.43 -3.37 20.93
N ILE A 112 5.45 -2.52 20.81
CA ILE A 112 5.75 -1.82 19.55
C ILE A 112 6.16 -2.81 18.46
N ASP A 113 6.98 -3.81 18.78
CA ASP A 113 7.43 -4.80 17.80
C ASP A 113 6.29 -5.69 17.30
N GLU A 114 5.43 -6.14 18.19
CA GLU A 114 4.21 -6.88 17.85
C GLU A 114 3.37 -6.07 16.88
N PHE A 115 3.10 -4.79 17.19
CA PHE A 115 2.39 -3.92 16.27
C PHE A 115 3.09 -3.77 14.91
N ARG A 116 4.41 -3.61 14.88
CA ARG A 116 5.17 -3.50 13.63
C ARG A 116 5.02 -4.74 12.75
N ARG A 117 4.89 -5.93 13.34
CA ARG A 117 4.61 -7.17 12.59
C ARG A 117 3.22 -7.20 11.97
N THR A 118 2.27 -6.42 12.51
CA THR A 118 0.91 -6.29 11.95
C THR A 118 0.79 -5.21 10.86
N LEU A 119 1.80 -4.35 10.69
CA LEU A 119 1.78 -3.29 9.67
C LEU A 119 1.61 -3.80 8.23
N PRO A 120 2.30 -4.88 7.79
CA PRO A 120 2.10 -5.41 6.44
C PRO A 120 0.66 -5.79 6.14
N LEU A 121 -0.05 -6.36 7.13
CA LEU A 121 -1.46 -6.68 7.02
C LEU A 121 -2.31 -5.42 6.85
N ILE A 122 -2.06 -4.38 7.65
CA ILE A 122 -2.76 -3.09 7.54
C ILE A 122 -2.56 -2.49 6.13
N ILE A 123 -1.33 -2.52 5.62
CA ILE A 123 -0.99 -2.04 4.27
C ILE A 123 -1.72 -2.87 3.20
N ALA A 124 -1.74 -4.20 3.35
CA ALA A 124 -2.43 -5.10 2.42
C ALA A 124 -3.94 -4.81 2.38
N LEU A 125 -4.57 -4.56 3.53
CA LEU A 125 -5.99 -4.23 3.65
C LEU A 125 -6.33 -2.84 3.07
N LYS A 126 -5.41 -1.87 3.18
CA LYS A 126 -5.59 -0.51 2.61
C LYS A 126 -5.25 -0.41 1.13
N ASN A 127 -4.94 -1.52 0.47
CA ASN A 127 -4.63 -1.51 -0.94
C ASN A 127 -5.82 -0.97 -1.77
N PRO A 128 -5.64 0.13 -2.53
CA PRO A 128 -6.72 0.75 -3.32
C PRO A 128 -7.20 -0.14 -4.48
N ALA A 129 -6.46 -1.19 -4.84
CA ALA A 129 -6.89 -2.16 -5.85
C ALA A 129 -7.95 -3.15 -5.31
N MET A 130 -8.15 -3.21 -3.99
CA MET A 130 -9.18 -4.03 -3.36
C MET A 130 -10.58 -3.57 -3.79
N ARG A 131 -11.46 -4.54 -4.02
CA ARG A 131 -12.84 -4.35 -4.51
C ARG A 131 -13.75 -5.31 -3.75
N GLU A 132 -15.06 -5.12 -3.86
CA GLU A 132 -16.08 -5.97 -3.22
C GLU A 132 -15.77 -7.48 -3.35
N ARG A 133 -15.48 -7.98 -4.57
CA ARG A 133 -15.07 -9.38 -4.81
C ARG A 133 -13.85 -9.87 -4.01
N HIS A 134 -12.95 -8.97 -3.64
CA HIS A 134 -11.76 -9.29 -2.83
C HIS A 134 -12.15 -9.31 -1.35
N TRP A 135 -12.96 -8.35 -0.91
CA TRP A 135 -13.52 -8.32 0.44
C TRP A 135 -14.40 -9.53 0.73
N ASP A 136 -15.19 -10.01 -0.24
CA ASP A 136 -15.96 -11.26 -0.12
C ASP A 136 -15.07 -12.46 0.18
N LYS A 137 -13.90 -12.54 -0.48
CA LYS A 137 -12.92 -13.60 -0.20
C LYS A 137 -12.32 -13.47 1.21
N VAL A 138 -12.03 -12.24 1.65
CA VAL A 138 -11.53 -11.98 3.00
C VAL A 138 -12.58 -12.39 4.04
N LYS A 139 -13.85 -12.02 3.85
CA LYS A 139 -14.97 -12.44 4.71
C LYS A 139 -15.11 -13.95 4.77
N LEU A 140 -14.96 -14.64 3.64
CA LEU A 140 -15.01 -16.10 3.56
C LEU A 140 -13.85 -16.78 4.31
N ILE A 141 -12.64 -16.25 4.24
CA ILE A 141 -11.47 -16.79 4.95
C ILE A 141 -11.61 -16.60 6.46
N ILE A 142 -12.05 -15.41 6.87
CA ILE A 142 -12.23 -15.08 8.29
C ILE A 142 -13.45 -15.81 8.87
N GLY A 143 -14.42 -16.17 8.03
CA GLY A 143 -15.64 -16.86 8.44
C GLY A 143 -16.62 -15.94 9.18
N GLN A 144 -16.46 -14.62 9.06
CA GLN A 144 -17.34 -13.63 9.65
C GLN A 144 -17.69 -12.57 8.62
N ASP A 145 -18.94 -12.11 8.70
CA ASP A 145 -19.40 -10.99 7.91
C ASP A 145 -19.10 -9.68 8.65
N PHE A 146 -18.61 -8.69 7.91
CA PHE A 146 -18.33 -7.35 8.41
C PHE A 146 -18.51 -6.34 7.29
N ASP A 147 -18.83 -5.10 7.64
CA ASP A 147 -18.92 -4.01 6.69
C ASP A 147 -17.61 -3.21 6.70
N GLU A 148 -16.82 -3.35 5.64
CA GLU A 148 -15.58 -2.61 5.44
C GLU A 148 -15.81 -1.11 5.19
N SER A 149 -17.01 -0.71 4.76
CA SER A 149 -17.35 0.69 4.47
C SER A 149 -17.90 1.44 5.69
N SER A 150 -18.19 0.72 6.77
CA SER A 150 -18.75 1.30 7.99
C SER A 150 -17.73 2.18 8.72
N GLU A 151 -18.25 3.21 9.40
CA GLU A 151 -17.45 4.05 10.30
C GLU A 151 -16.89 3.23 11.47
N GLU A 152 -17.56 2.13 11.84
CA GLU A 152 -17.14 1.22 12.91
C GLU A 152 -15.97 0.31 12.52
N PHE A 153 -15.58 0.29 11.24
CA PHE A 153 -14.42 -0.44 10.76
C PHE A 153 -13.13 0.22 11.27
N THR A 154 -12.69 -0.23 12.44
CA THR A 154 -11.54 0.28 13.19
C THR A 154 -10.47 -0.78 13.35
N LEU A 155 -9.23 -0.40 13.65
CA LEU A 155 -8.16 -1.37 13.92
C LEU A 155 -8.49 -2.28 15.11
N SER A 156 -9.23 -1.76 16.10
CA SER A 156 -9.75 -2.55 17.22
C SER A 156 -10.65 -3.69 16.75
N LEU A 157 -11.54 -3.43 15.77
CA LEU A 157 -12.40 -4.46 15.18
C LEU A 157 -11.58 -5.49 14.40
N ILE A 158 -10.62 -5.05 13.58
CA ILE A 158 -9.72 -5.94 12.81
C ILE A 158 -8.96 -6.89 13.74
N MET A 159 -8.46 -6.38 14.87
CA MET A 159 -7.80 -7.20 15.88
C MET A 159 -8.75 -8.19 16.55
N LYS A 160 -9.98 -7.77 16.90
CA LYS A 160 -11.01 -8.65 17.50
C LYS A 160 -11.43 -9.77 16.57
N LEU A 161 -11.53 -9.48 15.28
CA LEU A 161 -11.85 -10.46 14.23
C LEU A 161 -10.69 -11.39 13.91
N GLY A 162 -9.49 -11.13 14.44
CA GLY A 162 -8.36 -12.05 14.35
C GLY A 162 -7.72 -12.10 12.96
N PHE A 163 -7.76 -11.00 12.19
CA PHE A 163 -7.16 -10.94 10.84
C PHE A 163 -5.66 -11.33 10.83
N GLN A 164 -4.97 -11.13 11.95
CA GLN A 164 -3.56 -11.51 12.14
C GLN A 164 -3.29 -12.99 11.82
N ASN A 165 -4.27 -13.86 12.07
CA ASN A 165 -4.14 -15.31 11.86
C ASN A 165 -4.17 -15.69 10.38
N TYR A 166 -4.68 -14.81 9.52
CA TYR A 166 -4.84 -15.02 8.07
C TYR A 166 -4.05 -13.99 7.26
N SER A 167 -2.95 -13.50 7.85
CA SER A 167 -2.17 -12.39 7.28
C SER A 167 -1.60 -12.73 5.90
N ASP A 168 -1.15 -13.96 5.70
CA ASP A 168 -0.54 -14.41 4.45
C ASP A 168 -1.60 -14.53 3.34
N GLU A 169 -2.77 -15.07 3.65
CA GLU A 169 -3.86 -15.21 2.70
C GLU A 169 -4.45 -13.85 2.30
N ILE A 170 -4.57 -12.92 3.25
CA ILE A 170 -5.03 -11.55 2.97
C ILE A 170 -3.99 -10.81 2.11
N SER A 171 -2.69 -11.00 2.38
CA SER A 171 -1.61 -10.46 1.57
C SER A 171 -1.66 -11.00 0.12
N ASP A 172 -1.93 -12.29 -0.05
CA ASP A 172 -2.11 -12.92 -1.37
C ASP A 172 -3.32 -12.35 -2.12
N ILE A 173 -4.45 -12.11 -1.45
CA ILE A 173 -5.62 -11.47 -2.03
C ILE A 173 -5.30 -10.05 -2.46
N SER A 174 -4.63 -9.27 -1.59
CA SER A 174 -4.22 -7.90 -1.89
C SER A 174 -3.26 -7.83 -3.09
N THR A 175 -2.29 -8.74 -3.13
CA THR A 175 -1.35 -8.87 -4.25
C THR A 175 -2.08 -9.21 -5.55
N THR A 176 -3.04 -10.13 -5.49
CA THR A 176 -3.91 -10.48 -6.62
C THR A 176 -4.69 -9.26 -7.11
N ALA A 177 -5.26 -8.47 -6.20
CA ALA A 177 -6.00 -7.27 -6.53
C ALA A 177 -5.13 -6.23 -7.27
N SER A 178 -3.90 -6.00 -6.80
CA SER A 178 -2.93 -5.12 -7.47
C SER A 178 -2.56 -5.62 -8.87
N MET A 179 -2.36 -6.94 -9.02
CA MET A 179 -2.10 -7.53 -10.34
C MET A 179 -3.30 -7.34 -11.28
N GLU A 180 -4.53 -7.58 -10.81
CA GLU A 180 -5.75 -7.36 -11.60
C GLU A 180 -5.87 -5.90 -12.06
N LEU A 181 -5.62 -4.93 -11.17
CA LEU A 181 -5.67 -3.51 -11.51
C LEU A 181 -4.61 -3.14 -12.57
N ASN A 182 -3.38 -3.64 -12.43
CA ASN A 182 -2.31 -3.41 -13.40
C ASN A 182 -2.67 -3.96 -14.78
N ILE A 183 -3.27 -5.14 -14.82
CA ILE A 183 -3.72 -5.74 -16.08
C ILE A 183 -4.86 -4.91 -16.68
N GLU A 184 -5.85 -4.50 -15.89
CA GLU A 184 -6.94 -3.64 -16.36
C GLU A 184 -6.42 -2.31 -16.93
N GLN A 185 -5.45 -1.69 -16.27
CA GLN A 185 -4.83 -0.46 -16.74
C GLN A 185 -4.02 -0.68 -18.03
N GLY A 186 -3.28 -1.79 -18.12
CA GLY A 186 -2.58 -2.19 -19.35
C GLY A 186 -3.55 -2.39 -20.51
N LEU A 187 -4.66 -3.09 -20.30
CA LEU A 187 -5.70 -3.29 -21.31
C LEU A 187 -6.36 -1.98 -21.75
N ARG A 188 -6.63 -1.05 -20.82
CA ARG A 188 -7.16 0.28 -21.13
C ARG A 188 -6.17 1.09 -21.97
N SER A 189 -4.88 1.04 -21.63
CA SER A 189 -3.82 1.71 -22.39
C SER A 189 -3.75 1.17 -23.82
N ILE A 190 -3.74 -0.15 -23.99
CA ILE A 190 -3.77 -0.80 -25.30
C ILE A 190 -5.01 -0.36 -26.09
N ALA A 191 -6.20 -0.46 -25.49
CA ALA A 191 -7.44 -0.04 -26.15
C ALA A 191 -7.43 1.44 -26.57
N ALA A 192 -6.88 2.32 -25.73
CA ALA A 192 -6.73 3.74 -26.03
C ALA A 192 -5.77 3.96 -27.21
N ALA A 193 -4.60 3.32 -27.21
CA ALA A 193 -3.63 3.40 -28.30
C ALA A 193 -4.23 2.97 -29.65
N TRP A 194 -4.99 1.88 -29.67
CA TRP A 194 -5.68 1.41 -30.88
C TRP A 194 -6.84 2.31 -31.32
N SER A 195 -7.45 3.05 -30.39
CA SER A 195 -8.55 3.97 -30.71
C SER A 195 -8.08 5.28 -31.36
N THR A 196 -6.86 5.71 -31.05
CA THR A 196 -6.25 6.96 -31.55
C THR A 196 -5.38 6.74 -32.79
N LEU A 197 -5.09 5.49 -33.12
CA LEU A 197 -4.27 5.11 -34.26
C LEU A 197 -4.89 5.57 -35.58
N LYS A 198 -4.18 6.43 -36.30
CA LYS A 198 -4.58 6.95 -37.61
C LYS A 198 -3.81 6.23 -38.70
N LEU A 199 -4.52 5.69 -39.67
CA LEU A 199 -3.95 5.06 -40.85
C LEU A 199 -3.79 6.11 -41.95
N GLU A 200 -2.54 6.44 -42.30
CA GLU A 200 -2.25 7.37 -43.39
C GLU A 200 -2.27 6.66 -44.74
N MET A 201 -3.20 7.07 -45.60
CA MET A 201 -3.35 6.53 -46.95
C MET A 201 -3.00 7.60 -47.99
N THR A 202 -2.10 7.26 -48.90
CA THR A 202 -1.71 8.09 -50.04
C THR A 202 -2.29 7.55 -51.34
N LEU A 203 -2.75 8.45 -52.20
CA LEU A 203 -3.25 8.06 -53.52
C LEU A 203 -2.07 7.80 -54.45
N ASN A 204 -1.99 6.58 -55.00
CA ASN A 204 -1.06 6.30 -56.08
C ASN A 204 -1.58 6.94 -57.38
N LYS A 205 -0.82 7.90 -57.92
CA LYS A 205 -1.19 8.68 -59.12
C LYS A 205 -1.24 7.84 -60.40
N GLU A 206 -0.53 6.72 -60.44
CA GLU A 206 -0.45 5.85 -61.63
C GLU A 206 -1.60 4.84 -61.71
N THR A 207 -2.09 4.36 -60.57
CA THR A 207 -3.13 3.31 -60.52
C THR A 207 -4.47 3.81 -60.00
N GLY A 208 -4.56 5.04 -59.47
CA GLY A 208 -5.76 5.59 -58.85
C GLY A 208 -6.17 4.90 -57.54
N ILE A 209 -5.31 4.06 -56.97
CA ILE A 209 -5.57 3.27 -55.76
C ILE A 209 -4.89 3.89 -54.55
N TYR A 210 -5.59 3.95 -53.41
CA TYR A 210 -5.01 4.37 -52.14
C TYR A 210 -4.10 3.27 -51.56
N ARG A 211 -2.83 3.62 -51.29
CA ARG A 211 -1.84 2.78 -50.62
C ARG A 211 -1.58 3.31 -49.21
N LEU A 212 -1.38 2.43 -48.25
CA LEU A 212 -0.93 2.82 -46.90
C LEU A 212 0.55 3.25 -46.97
N GLN A 213 0.86 4.42 -46.42
CA GLN A 213 2.18 5.05 -46.61
C GLN A 213 3.26 4.46 -45.70
N SER A 214 2.97 4.32 -44.40
CA SER A 214 3.84 3.68 -43.42
C SER A 214 3.00 2.76 -42.53
N VAL A 215 3.36 1.48 -42.50
CA VAL A 215 2.74 0.48 -41.62
C VAL A 215 3.71 -0.03 -40.55
N ASP A 216 4.99 0.33 -40.64
CA ASP A 216 6.05 -0.22 -39.79
C ASP A 216 5.84 0.14 -38.31
N GLU A 217 5.46 1.39 -38.02
CA GLU A 217 5.14 1.83 -36.65
C GLU A 217 3.92 1.10 -36.05
N ILE A 218 2.94 0.77 -36.89
CA ILE A 218 1.71 0.07 -36.49
C ILE A 218 2.01 -1.41 -36.23
N LEU A 219 2.87 -2.01 -37.06
CA LEU A 219 3.35 -3.38 -36.89
C LEU A 219 4.20 -3.50 -35.63
N GLN A 220 5.12 -2.57 -35.38
CA GLN A 220 5.91 -2.52 -34.16
C GLN A 220 5.01 -2.41 -32.92
N THR A 221 4.04 -1.48 -32.95
CA THR A 221 3.07 -1.31 -31.86
C THR A 221 2.21 -2.56 -31.64
N LEU A 222 1.90 -3.30 -32.70
CA LEU A 222 1.17 -4.57 -32.62
C LEU A 222 2.00 -5.66 -31.93
N GLU A 223 3.25 -5.83 -32.37
CA GLU A 223 4.18 -6.82 -31.79
C GLU A 223 4.42 -6.54 -30.31
N ASP A 224 4.68 -5.27 -29.94
CA ASP A 224 4.89 -4.86 -28.56
C ASP A 224 3.66 -5.16 -27.68
N HIS A 225 2.45 -4.81 -28.15
CA HIS A 225 1.22 -5.10 -27.41
C HIS A 225 0.90 -6.61 -27.37
N GLN A 226 1.31 -7.39 -28.37
CA GLN A 226 1.16 -8.85 -28.38
C GLN A 226 2.05 -9.52 -27.32
N VAL A 227 3.29 -9.05 -27.17
CA VAL A 227 4.20 -9.50 -26.09
C VAL A 227 3.60 -9.14 -24.73
N GLN A 228 3.13 -7.90 -24.55
CA GLN A 228 2.50 -7.45 -23.30
C GLN A 228 1.27 -8.29 -22.92
N LEU A 229 0.39 -8.59 -23.88
CA LEU A 229 -0.79 -9.42 -23.63
C LEU A 229 -0.45 -10.88 -23.34
N SER A 230 0.59 -11.41 -24.00
CA SER A 230 1.09 -12.76 -23.74
C SER A 230 1.64 -12.86 -22.32
N ALA A 231 2.38 -11.85 -21.86
CA ALA A 231 2.83 -11.75 -20.48
C ALA A 231 1.64 -11.67 -19.50
N MET A 232 0.64 -10.82 -19.76
CA MET A 232 -0.57 -10.72 -18.92
C MET A 232 -1.34 -12.05 -18.84
N LYS A 233 -1.48 -12.76 -19.97
CA LYS A 233 -2.17 -14.07 -20.05
C LYS A 233 -1.46 -15.15 -19.23
N SER A 234 -0.12 -15.10 -19.16
CA SER A 234 0.67 -16.06 -18.39
C SER A 234 0.49 -15.91 -16.88
N THR A 235 -0.06 -14.79 -16.40
CA THR A 235 -0.30 -14.56 -14.98
C THR A 235 -1.46 -15.40 -14.43
N ARG A 236 -1.37 -15.76 -13.14
CA ARG A 236 -2.34 -16.59 -12.40
C ARG A 236 -3.76 -15.99 -12.32
N CYS A 237 -3.92 -14.71 -12.66
CA CYS A 237 -5.17 -13.95 -12.67
C CYS A 237 -6.00 -14.12 -13.97
N SER A 238 -5.54 -14.95 -14.91
CA SER A 238 -6.10 -15.10 -16.26
C SER A 238 -7.56 -15.57 -16.34
N LYS A 239 -8.16 -16.11 -15.27
CA LYS A 239 -9.55 -16.60 -15.30
C LYS A 239 -10.59 -15.47 -15.46
N ALA A 240 -10.28 -14.24 -15.06
CA ALA A 240 -11.22 -13.12 -15.10
C ALA A 240 -10.99 -12.13 -16.26
N LEU A 241 -9.94 -12.33 -17.07
CA LEU A 241 -9.51 -11.31 -18.02
C LEU A 241 -10.16 -11.51 -19.39
N ASN A 242 -11.13 -10.65 -19.70
CA ASN A 242 -11.92 -10.61 -20.92
C ASN A 242 -11.29 -11.28 -22.16
N LEU A 243 -11.76 -12.51 -22.45
CA LEU A 243 -11.58 -13.24 -23.70
C LEU A 243 -11.82 -12.37 -24.95
N LEU A 244 -12.61 -11.30 -24.83
CA LEU A 244 -12.98 -10.42 -25.93
C LEU A 244 -11.83 -9.54 -26.43
N LEU A 245 -10.94 -9.03 -25.56
CA LEU A 245 -9.83 -8.16 -25.95
C LEU A 245 -8.71 -8.95 -26.64
N LEU A 246 -8.37 -10.13 -26.09
CA LEU A 246 -7.43 -11.06 -26.73
C LEU A 246 -7.97 -11.49 -28.10
N LYS A 247 -9.27 -11.85 -28.20
CA LYS A 247 -9.92 -12.21 -29.47
C LYS A 247 -9.94 -11.07 -30.48
N SER A 248 -10.04 -9.80 -30.06
CA SER A 248 -9.93 -8.66 -30.98
C SER A 248 -8.51 -8.45 -31.49
N ILE A 249 -7.49 -8.64 -30.65
CA ILE A 249 -6.10 -8.37 -31.01
C ILE A 249 -5.52 -9.50 -31.85
N THR A 250 -5.79 -10.77 -31.52
CA THR A 250 -5.53 -11.91 -32.44
C THR A 250 -6.30 -11.78 -33.75
N GLY A 251 -7.48 -11.13 -33.71
CA GLY A 251 -8.27 -10.82 -34.90
C GLY A 251 -7.64 -9.74 -35.79
N ILE A 252 -6.93 -8.77 -35.19
CA ILE A 252 -6.19 -7.72 -35.90
C ILE A 252 -4.90 -8.32 -36.51
N GLU A 253 -4.18 -9.16 -35.75
CA GLU A 253 -3.03 -9.94 -36.23
C GLU A 253 -3.42 -10.80 -37.45
N ALA A 254 -4.56 -11.51 -37.41
CA ALA A 254 -5.06 -12.30 -38.53
C ALA A 254 -5.52 -11.47 -39.75
N VAL A 255 -5.75 -10.17 -39.59
CA VAL A 255 -6.09 -9.25 -40.70
C VAL A 255 -4.84 -8.64 -41.31
N ILE A 256 -3.84 -8.32 -40.48
CA ILE A 256 -2.58 -7.69 -40.89
C ILE A 256 -1.60 -8.73 -41.46
N SER A 257 -1.54 -9.94 -40.90
CA SER A 257 -0.67 -11.05 -41.34
C SER A 257 -1.20 -11.78 -42.58
N LYS A 258 -2.38 -11.41 -43.09
CA LYS A 258 -2.84 -11.92 -44.40
C LYS A 258 -1.89 -11.42 -45.49
N PRO A 259 -1.49 -12.28 -46.45
CA PRO A 259 -0.52 -11.95 -47.51
C PRO A 259 -0.94 -10.83 -48.48
N LEU A 260 -2.05 -10.15 -48.20
CA LEU A 260 -2.48 -8.90 -48.84
C LEU A 260 -1.54 -7.71 -48.55
N PHE A 261 -0.73 -7.79 -47.49
CA PHE A 261 0.18 -6.71 -47.10
C PHE A 261 1.66 -6.98 -47.34
N SER A 262 2.06 -8.23 -47.58
CA SER A 262 3.48 -8.58 -47.62
C SER A 262 4.12 -8.43 -48.98
N ASN A 263 3.53 -8.88 -50.10
CA ASN A 263 4.18 -8.76 -51.41
C ASN A 263 3.20 -9.16 -52.51
N SER A 264 2.61 -8.19 -53.23
CA SER A 264 2.34 -8.27 -54.67
C SER A 264 1.41 -7.13 -55.10
N LEU A 265 1.76 -6.54 -56.25
CA LEU A 265 1.09 -5.41 -56.89
C LEU A 265 -0.25 -5.76 -57.56
N SER A 266 -1.02 -6.72 -57.05
CA SER A 266 -2.32 -7.08 -57.63
C SER A 266 -3.24 -7.70 -56.60
N PHE A 267 -4.55 -7.59 -56.80
CA PHE A 267 -5.65 -8.08 -55.94
C PHE A 267 -6.25 -7.06 -54.95
N LEU A 268 -7.09 -6.20 -55.54
CA LEU A 268 -8.24 -5.56 -54.91
C LEU A 268 -9.09 -6.57 -54.10
N VAL A 269 -9.66 -6.12 -52.96
CA VAL A 269 -11.03 -6.41 -52.40
C VAL A 269 -11.21 -6.45 -50.85
N PRO A 270 -10.23 -6.59 -49.92
CA PRO A 270 -10.61 -6.86 -48.52
C PRO A 270 -10.92 -5.64 -47.61
N LEU A 271 -10.75 -4.39 -48.03
CA LEU A 271 -11.06 -3.24 -47.15
C LEU A 271 -12.58 -3.09 -46.87
N TYR A 272 -13.44 -3.58 -47.78
CA TYR A 272 -14.89 -3.63 -47.55
C TYR A 272 -15.28 -4.65 -46.47
N GLN A 273 -14.52 -5.75 -46.34
CA GLN A 273 -14.71 -6.77 -45.30
C GLN A 273 -14.26 -6.28 -43.92
N VAL A 274 -13.14 -5.54 -43.85
CA VAL A 274 -12.63 -4.95 -42.60
C VAL A 274 -13.58 -3.88 -42.06
N ARG A 275 -14.09 -2.98 -42.91
CA ARG A 275 -15.07 -1.97 -42.50
C ARG A 275 -16.41 -2.59 -42.08
N ARG A 276 -16.85 -3.69 -42.71
CA ARG A 276 -18.06 -4.44 -42.33
C ARG A 276 -17.90 -5.22 -41.01
N ALA A 277 -16.70 -5.75 -40.73
CA ALA A 277 -16.38 -6.43 -39.47
C ALA A 277 -16.31 -5.45 -38.28
N LEU A 278 -15.71 -4.28 -38.47
CA LEU A 278 -15.66 -3.21 -37.47
C LEU A 278 -17.04 -2.57 -37.22
N ARG A 279 -17.87 -2.43 -38.26
CA ARG A 279 -19.22 -1.85 -38.15
C ARG A 279 -20.24 -2.80 -37.52
N LYS A 280 -20.10 -4.12 -37.68
CA LYS A 280 -20.95 -5.13 -36.99
C LYS A 280 -20.72 -5.21 -35.47
N ARG A 281 -19.55 -4.77 -34.96
CA ARG A 281 -19.24 -4.74 -33.52
C ARG A 281 -19.67 -3.44 -32.81
N ARG A 282 -20.06 -2.39 -33.55
CA ARG A 282 -20.79 -1.23 -33.02
C ARG A 282 -22.30 -1.52 -32.98
N ARG A 283 -22.76 -2.44 -32.12
CA ARG A 283 -24.14 -2.38 -31.61
C ARG A 283 -24.09 -1.69 -30.25
N PRO A 284 -25.05 -0.79 -29.93
CA PRO A 284 -25.04 -0.09 -28.66
C PRO A 284 -25.18 -1.08 -27.51
N MET A 285 -24.30 -0.89 -26.54
CA MET A 285 -24.15 -1.62 -25.29
C MET A 285 -25.33 -1.31 -24.34
N GLY A 286 -26.56 -1.68 -24.73
CA GLY A 286 -27.75 -1.27 -23.96
C GLY A 286 -28.97 -2.15 -24.19
N ARG A 287 -29.04 -3.27 -23.44
CA ARG A 287 -30.20 -3.70 -22.61
C ARG A 287 -30.21 -5.18 -22.20
N ASP A 288 -29.35 -6.03 -22.74
CA ASP A 288 -29.47 -7.48 -22.50
C ASP A 288 -28.48 -8.08 -21.48
N PHE A 289 -27.74 -7.25 -20.73
CA PHE A 289 -26.72 -7.75 -19.78
C PHE A 289 -27.27 -8.17 -18.40
N VAL A 290 -28.59 -8.04 -18.16
CA VAL A 290 -29.22 -8.35 -16.86
C VAL A 290 -29.61 -9.84 -16.71
N LYS A 291 -29.36 -10.70 -17.71
CA LYS A 291 -29.86 -12.10 -17.67
C LYS A 291 -28.82 -13.22 -17.56
N ASP A 292 -27.53 -12.97 -17.80
CA ASP A 292 -26.53 -14.06 -17.86
C ASP A 292 -25.58 -14.17 -16.66
N CYS A 293 -25.84 -13.46 -15.56
CA CYS A 293 -25.20 -13.74 -14.26
C CYS A 293 -26.15 -14.55 -13.37
N ARG A 294 -26.46 -15.79 -13.80
CA ARG A 294 -26.91 -16.85 -12.89
C ARG A 294 -25.98 -18.04 -13.04
N PHE A 295 -25.26 -18.34 -11.96
CA PHE A 295 -24.63 -19.61 -11.60
C PHE A 295 -23.65 -20.21 -12.62
N THR A 296 -22.37 -20.28 -12.27
CA THR A 296 -21.75 -21.31 -11.39
C THR A 296 -20.34 -20.89 -11.03
#